data_AF-A0A2E9TR25-F1
#
_entry.id   AF-A0A2E9TR25-F1
#
_cell.length_a   1.000
_cell.length_b   1.000
_cell.length_c   1.000
_cell.angle_alpha   90.00
_cell.angle_beta   90.00
_cell.angle_gamma   90.00
#
_symmetry.space_group_name_H-M   'P 1'
#
loop_
_entity.id
_entity.type
_entity.pdbx_description
1 polymer ?
#
loop_
_entity_poly.entity_id
_entity_poly.type
_entity_poly.pdbx_seq_one_letter_code
_entity_poly.pdbx_strand_id
1 'polypeptide(L)'
;MTRTVLFLLSLSVLSGCTNVTGDTPRTISPQEAENLTAERLFSVADTFFSEAGYACSADADAGQFRCSRALRDLYIHQTTAEVKIYPADEEDRGHRVIATRWDEGLIPGELIANAYANDDVEAFCAYLAGEKIALCSDYEG
;
A
#
# COMPACT_ATOMS: atom_id res chain seq x y z
N MET A 1 27.52 3.27 -40.41
CA MET A 1 26.52 4.01 -39.62
C MET A 1 25.27 3.19 -39.26
N THR A 2 25.24 1.87 -39.49
CA THR A 2 24.08 0.99 -39.19
C THR A 2 24.08 0.40 -37.78
N ARG A 3 25.24 0.36 -37.10
CA ARG A 3 25.40 -0.29 -35.79
C ARG A 3 24.93 0.57 -34.61
N THR A 4 25.03 1.89 -34.74
CA THR A 4 24.64 2.85 -33.68
C THR A 4 23.12 3.06 -33.61
N VAL A 5 22.43 3.00 -34.74
CA VAL A 5 20.96 3.14 -34.81
C VAL A 5 20.27 1.92 -34.21
N LEU A 6 20.79 0.71 -34.44
CA LEU A 6 20.26 -0.52 -33.84
C LEU A 6 20.42 -0.52 -32.31
N PHE A 7 21.49 0.08 -31.79
CA PHE A 7 21.77 0.16 -30.35
C PHE A 7 20.85 1.15 -29.62
N LEU A 8 20.49 2.27 -30.27
CA LEU A 8 19.54 3.26 -29.75
C LEU A 8 18.09 2.77 -29.79
N LEU A 9 17.73 1.96 -30.80
CA LEU A 9 16.44 1.26 -30.88
C LEU A 9 16.31 0.14 -29.85
N SER A 10 17.41 -0.51 -29.43
CA SER A 10 17.38 -1.50 -28.34
C SER A 10 17.34 -0.89 -26.94
N LEU A 11 17.77 0.37 -26.75
CA LEU A 11 17.69 1.05 -25.45
C LEU A 11 16.29 1.58 -25.12
N SER A 12 15.38 1.64 -26.09
CA SER A 12 14.04 2.23 -25.93
C SER A 12 12.94 1.22 -25.59
N VAL A 13 13.25 -0.08 -25.46
CA VAL A 13 12.25 -1.16 -25.39
C VAL A 13 12.13 -1.84 -24.01
N LEU A 14 12.90 -1.42 -22.98
CA LEU A 14 12.96 -2.16 -21.72
C LEU A 14 12.93 -1.29 -20.45
N SER A 15 12.47 -0.04 -20.53
CA SER A 15 11.95 0.60 -19.32
C SER A 15 10.49 0.17 -19.17
N GLY A 16 10.24 -0.89 -18.40
CA GLY A 16 8.88 -1.19 -17.94
C GLY A 16 8.33 0.08 -17.28
N CYS A 17 7.16 0.54 -17.69
CA CYS A 17 6.53 1.67 -17.03
C CYS A 17 6.01 1.14 -15.69
N THR A 18 6.54 1.64 -14.58
CA THR A 18 5.90 1.44 -13.27
C THR A 18 4.81 2.49 -13.15
N ASN A 19 3.56 2.06 -13.19
CA ASN A 19 2.44 2.92 -12.84
C ASN A 19 2.02 2.67 -11.40
N VAL A 20 1.75 3.74 -10.65
CA VAL A 20 1.31 3.66 -9.25
C VAL A 20 -0.01 4.40 -9.12
N THR A 21 -1.00 3.73 -8.56
CA THR A 21 -2.32 4.33 -8.27
C THR A 21 -2.64 4.10 -6.80
N GLY A 22 -3.02 5.17 -6.09
CA GLY A 22 -3.36 5.12 -4.66
C GLY A 22 -4.86 5.00 -4.43
N ASP A 23 -5.21 4.36 -3.31
CA ASP A 23 -6.50 4.51 -2.63
C ASP A 23 -6.52 5.83 -1.83
N THR A 24 -7.72 6.28 -1.45
CA THR A 24 -7.90 7.42 -0.54
C THR A 24 -7.20 7.13 0.80
N PRO A 25 -6.23 7.96 1.22
CA PRO A 25 -5.58 7.80 2.52
C PRO A 25 -6.59 7.94 3.66
N ARG A 26 -6.38 7.17 4.74
CA ARG A 26 -7.22 7.21 5.94
C ARG A 26 -6.38 7.47 7.18
N THR A 27 -6.96 8.17 8.14
CA THR A 27 -6.40 8.34 9.48
C THR A 27 -6.97 7.27 10.40
N ILE A 28 -6.13 6.63 11.20
CA ILE A 28 -6.45 5.66 12.24
C ILE A 28 -6.26 6.35 13.59
N SER A 29 -7.35 6.54 14.34
CA SER A 29 -7.33 7.17 15.66
C SER A 29 -7.79 6.19 16.73
N PRO A 30 -7.13 6.13 17.90
CA PRO A 30 -7.54 5.26 19.00
C PRO A 30 -8.95 5.60 19.51
N GLN A 31 -9.74 4.57 19.88
CA GLN A 31 -11.10 4.78 20.43
C GLN A 31 -11.11 5.08 21.93
N GLU A 32 -10.14 4.58 22.70
CA GLU A 32 -10.06 4.78 24.15
C GLU A 32 -8.86 5.64 24.55
N ALA A 33 -8.86 6.13 25.79
CA ALA A 33 -7.76 6.90 26.38
C ALA A 33 -6.46 6.07 26.55
N GLU A 34 -6.52 4.75 26.33
CA GLU A 34 -5.35 3.90 26.26
C GLU A 34 -4.61 4.15 24.94
N ASN A 35 -3.33 4.49 25.04
CA ASN A 35 -2.53 4.81 23.86
C ASN A 35 -2.39 3.57 22.98
N LEU A 36 -3.05 3.56 21.82
CA LEU A 36 -2.75 2.59 20.77
C LEU A 36 -1.31 2.82 20.30
N THR A 37 -0.39 1.97 20.76
CA THR A 37 1.01 2.07 20.34
C THR A 37 1.17 1.56 18.91
N ALA A 38 2.20 2.07 18.23
CA ALA A 38 2.55 1.62 16.88
C ALA A 38 2.77 0.10 16.83
N GLU A 39 3.43 -0.46 17.84
CA GLU A 39 3.69 -1.91 17.92
C GLU A 39 2.39 -2.71 18.01
N ARG A 40 1.42 -2.22 18.80
CA ARG A 40 0.12 -2.90 18.92
C ARG A 40 -0.65 -2.82 17.61
N LEU A 41 -0.68 -1.64 16.98
CA LEU A 41 -1.34 -1.46 15.68
C LEU A 41 -0.68 -2.33 14.60
N PHE A 42 0.65 -2.36 14.52
CA PHE A 42 1.37 -3.14 13.52
C PHE A 42 1.22 -4.64 13.75
N SER A 43 1.18 -5.11 15.00
CA SER A 43 0.89 -6.52 15.29
C SER A 43 -0.52 -6.93 14.85
N VAL A 44 -1.51 -6.06 15.07
CA VAL A 44 -2.89 -6.29 14.63
C VAL A 44 -2.99 -6.27 13.10
N ALA A 45 -2.35 -5.30 12.46
CA ALA A 45 -2.32 -5.17 11.00
C ALA A 45 -1.58 -6.37 10.36
N ASP A 46 -0.45 -6.80 10.92
CA ASP A 46 0.31 -7.96 10.46
C ASP A 46 -0.54 -9.22 10.42
N THR A 47 -1.28 -9.48 11.51
CA THR A 47 -2.18 -10.62 11.59
C THR A 47 -3.27 -10.53 10.52
N PHE A 48 -3.97 -9.40 10.45
CA PHE A 48 -5.08 -9.20 9.52
C PHE A 48 -4.66 -9.31 8.05
N PHE A 49 -3.60 -8.59 7.65
CA PHE A 49 -3.16 -8.58 6.26
C PHE A 49 -2.46 -9.89 5.87
N SER A 50 -1.77 -10.57 6.79
CA SER A 50 -1.20 -11.89 6.51
C SER A 50 -2.29 -12.93 6.24
N GLU A 51 -3.41 -12.89 6.96
CA GLU A 51 -4.58 -13.73 6.67
C GLU A 51 -5.22 -13.41 5.30
N ALA A 52 -5.17 -12.14 4.89
CA ALA A 52 -5.55 -11.71 3.54
C ALA A 52 -4.48 -12.04 2.47
N GLY A 53 -3.39 -12.71 2.83
CA GLY A 53 -2.35 -13.17 1.90
C GLY A 53 -1.26 -12.14 1.58
N TYR A 54 -1.13 -11.08 2.37
CA TYR A 54 -0.02 -10.15 2.25
C TYR A 54 1.25 -10.68 2.94
N ALA A 55 2.40 -10.33 2.39
CA ALA A 55 3.68 -10.43 3.08
C ALA A 55 3.97 -9.10 3.77
N CYS A 56 4.06 -9.12 5.10
CA CYS A 56 4.18 -7.92 5.92
C CYS A 56 5.55 -7.78 6.58
N SER A 57 5.94 -6.53 6.83
CA SER A 57 7.16 -6.15 7.51
C SER A 57 6.93 -4.87 8.31
N ALA A 58 7.35 -4.88 9.57
CA ALA A 58 7.37 -3.69 10.42
C ALA A 58 8.82 -3.20 10.57
N ASP A 59 9.03 -1.91 10.34
CA ASP A 59 10.22 -1.17 10.75
C ASP A 59 9.82 -0.33 11.96
N ALA A 60 9.99 -0.91 13.15
CA ALA A 60 9.61 -0.28 14.41
C ALA A 60 10.43 1.00 14.68
N ASP A 61 11.69 1.04 14.26
CA ASP A 61 12.57 2.20 14.44
C ASP A 61 12.11 3.38 13.55
N ALA A 62 11.63 3.08 12.34
CA ALA A 62 11.06 4.07 11.45
C ALA A 62 9.56 4.36 11.71
N GLY A 63 8.93 3.69 12.68
CA GLY A 63 7.50 3.78 12.95
C GLY A 63 6.64 3.40 11.74
N GLN A 64 7.13 2.50 10.88
CA GLN A 64 6.51 2.17 9.61
C GLN A 64 6.15 0.69 9.53
N PHE A 65 5.03 0.43 8.89
CA PHE A 65 4.56 -0.91 8.59
C PHE A 65 4.19 -0.99 7.12
N ARG A 66 4.59 -2.08 6.47
CA ARG A 66 4.37 -2.30 5.03
C ARG A 66 3.93 -3.74 4.80
N CYS A 67 2.88 -3.91 4.03
CA CYS A 67 2.43 -5.20 3.52
C CYS A 67 2.36 -5.14 1.99
N SER A 68 2.73 -6.23 1.32
CA SER A 68 2.55 -6.36 -0.12
C SER A 68 1.91 -7.69 -0.51
N ARG A 69 1.07 -7.68 -1.54
CA ARG A 69 0.42 -8.87 -2.10
C ARG A 69 0.38 -8.77 -3.61
N ALA A 70 0.83 -9.81 -4.30
CA ALA A 70 0.64 -9.91 -5.75
C ALA A 70 -0.85 -10.06 -6.06
N LEU A 71 -1.41 -9.14 -6.85
CA LEU A 71 -2.78 -9.23 -7.37
C LEU A 71 -2.82 -10.02 -8.69
N ARG A 72 -1.78 -9.87 -9.50
CA ARG A 72 -1.55 -10.61 -10.75
C ARG A 72 -0.07 -10.82 -10.94
N ASP A 73 0.33 -12.05 -11.19
CA ASP A 73 1.70 -12.41 -11.52
C ASP A 73 1.70 -13.09 -12.89
N LEU A 74 1.81 -12.27 -13.94
CA LEU A 74 2.04 -12.75 -15.29
C LEU A 74 3.52 -12.54 -15.61
N TYR A 75 4.14 -13.47 -16.33
CA TYR A 75 5.58 -13.50 -16.63
C TYR A 75 6.17 -12.18 -17.21
N ILE A 76 5.32 -11.27 -17.71
CA ILE A 76 5.70 -9.97 -18.29
C ILE A 76 5.08 -8.75 -17.56
N HIS A 77 4.16 -8.96 -16.60
CA HIS A 77 3.45 -7.91 -15.86
C HIS A 77 3.24 -8.31 -14.40
N GLN A 78 3.67 -7.48 -13.48
CA GLN A 78 3.44 -7.67 -12.06
C GLN A 78 2.50 -6.58 -11.56
N THR A 79 1.36 -6.97 -11.00
CA THR A 79 0.49 -6.05 -10.29
C THR A 79 0.55 -6.39 -8.81
N THR A 80 1.02 -5.45 -8.00
CA THR A 80 1.19 -5.61 -6.55
C THR A 80 0.31 -4.60 -5.81
N ALA A 81 -0.47 -5.07 -4.84
CA ALA A 81 -1.08 -4.20 -3.84
C ALA A 81 -0.08 -4.00 -2.70
N GLU A 82 0.08 -2.76 -2.26
CA GLU A 82 0.88 -2.39 -1.12
C GLU A 82 0.04 -1.60 -0.13
N VAL A 83 0.12 -1.95 1.15
CA VAL A 83 -0.47 -1.21 2.26
C VAL A 83 0.66 -0.70 3.14
N LYS A 84 0.61 0.58 3.50
CA LYS A 84 1.55 1.22 4.42
C LYS A 84 0.81 1.85 5.57
N ILE A 85 1.33 1.68 6.78
CA ILE A 85 0.90 2.38 7.99
C ILE A 85 2.09 3.14 8.57
N TYR A 86 1.91 4.42 8.89
CA TYR A 86 2.95 5.31 9.40
C TYR A 86 2.34 6.38 10.32
N PRO A 87 3.13 7.13 11.11
CA PRO A 87 2.59 8.09 12.07
C PRO A 87 1.86 9.25 11.38
N ALA A 88 0.73 9.68 11.96
CA ALA A 88 -0.01 10.85 11.51
C ALA A 88 0.54 12.10 12.21
N ASP A 89 1.71 12.58 11.77
CA ASP A 89 2.44 13.73 12.38
C ASP A 89 2.86 13.51 13.85
N GLU A 90 3.77 14.34 14.38
CA GLU A 90 4.35 14.12 15.73
C GLU A 90 3.40 14.51 16.88
N GLU A 91 2.43 15.40 16.62
CA GLU A 91 1.48 15.87 17.64
C GLU A 91 0.23 14.99 17.75
N ASP A 92 -0.14 14.31 16.67
CA ASP A 92 -1.33 13.47 16.62
C ASP A 92 -0.96 12.02 16.94
N ARG A 93 -1.60 11.43 17.97
CA ARG A 93 -1.39 10.02 18.35
C ARG A 93 -2.00 9.02 17.33
N GLY A 94 -2.34 9.51 16.15
CA GLY A 94 -2.93 8.74 15.07
C GLY A 94 -1.89 8.12 14.16
N HIS A 95 -2.33 7.21 13.32
CA HIS A 95 -1.54 6.66 12.22
C HIS A 95 -2.26 6.94 10.90
N ARG A 96 -1.50 7.06 9.82
CA ARG A 96 -2.03 7.12 8.46
C ARG A 96 -1.92 5.73 7.84
N VAL A 97 -2.96 5.31 7.13
CA VAL A 97 -2.92 4.12 6.26
C VAL A 97 -3.14 4.55 4.81
N ILE A 98 -2.28 4.04 3.93
CA ILE A 98 -2.38 4.23 2.48
C ILE A 98 -2.26 2.88 1.80
N ALA A 99 -3.12 2.64 0.80
CA ALA A 99 -2.96 1.53 -0.12
C ALA A 99 -2.57 2.05 -1.50
N THR A 100 -1.68 1.32 -2.18
CA THR A 100 -1.24 1.62 -3.55
C THR A 100 -1.24 0.35 -4.38
N ARG A 101 -1.61 0.46 -5.65
CA ARG A 101 -1.43 -0.57 -6.67
C ARG A 101 -0.23 -0.20 -7.52
N TRP A 102 0.71 -1.12 -7.62
CA TRP A 102 1.92 -1.02 -8.43
C TRP A 102 1.76 -1.92 -9.64
N ASP A 103 1.75 -1.31 -10.81
CA ASP A 103 1.62 -1.95 -12.11
C ASP A 103 2.98 -1.88 -12.80
N GLU A 104 3.75 -2.96 -12.74
CA GLU A 104 5.10 -3.05 -13.31
C GLU A 104 5.11 -3.84 -14.63
N GLY A 105 5.78 -3.29 -15.64
CA GLY A 105 5.99 -3.93 -16.93
C GLY A 105 5.33 -3.19 -18.09
N LEU A 106 5.17 -3.87 -19.23
CA LEU A 106 4.57 -3.29 -20.44
C LEU A 106 3.04 -3.39 -20.40
N ILE A 107 2.39 -2.73 -19.45
CA ILE A 107 0.94 -2.78 -19.30
C ILE A 107 0.29 -1.80 -20.29
N PRO A 108 -0.60 -2.25 -21.19
CA PRO A 108 -1.36 -1.35 -22.05
C PRO A 108 -2.09 -0.30 -21.22
N GLY A 109 -1.99 0.98 -21.60
CA GLY A 109 -2.56 2.09 -20.83
C GLY A 109 -4.08 1.99 -20.61
N GLU A 110 -4.80 1.28 -21.50
CA GLU A 110 -6.23 0.98 -21.35
C GLU A 110 -6.57 0.06 -20.17
N LEU A 111 -5.60 -0.70 -19.66
CA LEU A 111 -5.76 -1.60 -18.51
C LEU A 111 -5.36 -0.94 -17.19
N ILE A 112 -4.79 0.26 -17.26
CA ILE A 112 -4.41 1.05 -16.10
C ILE A 112 -5.64 1.83 -15.64
N ALA A 113 -6.36 1.29 -14.66
CA ALA A 113 -7.41 2.04 -14.00
C ALA A 113 -6.79 3.19 -13.20
N ASN A 114 -7.24 4.42 -13.48
CA ASN A 114 -6.80 5.64 -12.79
C ASN A 114 -7.29 5.73 -11.34
N ALA A 115 -8.27 4.89 -10.98
CA ALA A 115 -8.79 4.77 -9.63
C ALA A 115 -8.44 3.39 -9.07
N TYR A 116 -8.15 3.36 -7.77
CA TYR A 116 -7.90 2.15 -7.01
C TYR A 116 -8.61 2.29 -5.66
N ALA A 117 -9.32 1.24 -5.26
CA ALA A 117 -9.88 1.08 -3.93
C ALA A 117 -9.37 -0.27 -3.41
N ASN A 118 -8.86 -0.30 -2.19
CA ASN A 118 -8.37 -1.53 -1.58
C ASN A 118 -9.40 -2.07 -0.57
N ASP A 119 -10.15 -3.09 -1.00
CA ASP A 119 -11.18 -3.75 -0.19
C ASP A 119 -10.63 -4.27 1.14
N ASP A 120 -9.35 -4.69 1.20
CA ASP A 120 -8.73 -5.17 2.43
C ASP A 120 -8.46 -4.03 3.42
N VAL A 121 -8.20 -2.80 2.95
CA VAL A 121 -8.09 -1.63 3.85
C VAL A 121 -9.46 -1.21 4.38
N GLU A 122 -10.53 -1.33 3.59
CA GLU A 122 -11.91 -1.18 4.07
C GLU A 122 -12.28 -2.22 5.12
N ALA A 123 -11.99 -3.50 4.86
CA ALA A 123 -12.23 -4.57 5.81
C ALA A 123 -11.40 -4.39 7.09
N PHE A 124 -10.15 -3.95 6.98
CA PHE A 124 -9.30 -3.66 8.13
C PHE A 124 -9.87 -2.54 9.00
N CYS A 125 -10.35 -1.44 8.38
CA CYS A 125 -11.00 -0.36 9.10
C CYS A 125 -12.28 -0.80 9.82
N ALA A 126 -13.09 -1.63 9.16
CA ALA A 126 -14.29 -2.21 9.79
C ALA A 126 -13.93 -3.14 10.97
N TYR A 127 -12.86 -3.93 10.82
CA TYR A 127 -12.34 -4.80 11.87
C TYR A 127 -11.86 -4.00 13.10
N LEU A 128 -11.04 -2.97 12.89
CA LEU A 128 -10.57 -2.09 13.97
C LEU A 128 -11.72 -1.47 14.76
N ALA A 129 -12.78 -1.05 14.06
CA ALA A 129 -13.96 -0.48 14.67
C ALA A 129 -14.78 -1.52 15.46
N GLY A 130 -14.97 -2.72 14.89
CA GLY A 130 -15.71 -3.82 15.52
C GLY A 130 -15.04 -4.34 16.80
N GLU A 131 -13.71 -4.44 16.78
CA GLU A 131 -12.90 -4.84 17.94
C GLU A 131 -12.64 -3.69 18.93
N LYS A 132 -13.17 -2.49 18.67
CA LYS A 132 -12.99 -1.28 19.49
C LYS A 132 -11.52 -0.89 19.69
N ILE A 133 -10.67 -1.18 18.71
CA ILE A 133 -9.24 -0.87 18.75
C ILE A 133 -9.02 0.57 18.30
N ALA A 134 -9.62 0.96 17.17
CA ALA A 134 -9.45 2.26 16.55
C ALA A 134 -10.63 2.61 15.64
N LEU A 135 -10.67 3.85 15.16
CA LEU A 135 -11.56 4.31 14.10
C LEU A 135 -10.73 4.79 12.92
N CYS A 136 -11.18 4.41 11.72
CA CYS A 136 -10.69 5.04 10.50
C CYS A 136 -11.56 6.25 10.15
N SER A 137 -10.94 7.34 9.71
CA SER A 137 -11.60 8.47 9.05
C SER A 137 -10.88 8.77 7.74
N ASP A 138 -11.58 9.42 6.81
CA ASP A 138 -10.91 9.98 5.64
C ASP A 138 -9.84 10.98 6.08
N TYR A 139 -8.74 11.04 5.34
CA TYR A 139 -7.70 12.03 5.58
C TYR A 139 -8.17 13.40 5.07
N GLU A 140 -8.37 14.35 5.99
CA GLU A 140 -8.55 15.76 5.67
C GLU A 140 -7.16 16.42 5.68
N GLY A 141 -6.62 16.70 4.48
CA GLY A 141 -5.29 17.27 4.28
C GLY A 141 -5.17 18.75 4.62
#